data_AF-A0A840FGE0-F1
#
_entry.id   AF-A0A840FGE0-F1
#
_cell.length_a   1.000
_cell.length_b   1.000
_cell.length_c   1.000
_cell.angle_alpha   90.00
_cell.angle_beta   90.00
_cell.angle_gamma   90.00
#
_symmetry.space_group_name_H-M   'P 1'
#
loop_
_entity.id
_entity.type
_entity.pdbx_description
1 polymer ?
#
loop_
_entity_poly.entity_id
_entity_poly.type
_entity_poly.pdbx_seq_one_letter_code
_entity_poly.pdbx_strand_id
1 'polypeptide(L)'
;MDLNTPHDTPPETLVASLVTLLDVEEIDTDLFRGARQPGGVGRVFGGQVIAQALQAAQRSTEGKAAHSLHAYFMRPGDENFPIIYRVVRDFEGKSFATRRVIAMQRGQPILNMAASFQTPEEGLHHQDAMPEVPSPDGLLTEQQLRAKAIDAIPEKMRDAFLRPRPIEIRPVRPRNWLQPVKGEPFHQSWFRCVAPLPDDPALHRAVLAYASDMSLMGTSMIPHGVGFTTKGMQCASLDHSIWLHEDFRADDWLLYAMDSPWAGHARGMNRGSIFTRDGRLVASVAQEGLIRKREV
;
A
#
# COMPACT_ATOMS: atom_id res chain seq x y z
N MET A 1 14.74 -3.31 34.02
CA MET A 1 13.85 -4.17 33.21
C MET A 1 13.52 -3.31 32.01
N ASP A 2 14.42 -3.33 31.04
CA ASP A 2 14.48 -2.28 30.03
C ASP A 2 13.55 -2.66 28.89
N LEU A 3 12.48 -1.88 28.76
CA LEU A 3 11.49 -2.02 27.71
C LEU A 3 12.07 -1.49 26.40
N ASN A 4 12.23 -2.40 25.44
CA ASN A 4 12.25 -2.18 23.99
C ASN A 4 13.16 -1.07 23.44
N THR A 5 14.35 -1.48 22.99
CA THR A 5 14.87 -0.95 21.73
C THR A 5 13.89 -1.27 20.60
N PRO A 6 13.57 -0.34 19.68
CA PRO A 6 12.62 -0.58 18.58
C PRO A 6 13.01 -1.73 17.63
N HIS A 7 14.25 -2.22 17.69
CA HIS A 7 14.80 -3.23 16.78
C HIS A 7 14.43 -4.67 17.11
N ASP A 8 13.86 -4.94 18.29
CA ASP A 8 13.61 -6.30 18.79
C ASP A 8 12.12 -6.70 18.79
N THR A 9 11.24 -5.94 18.13
CA THR A 9 9.83 -6.31 18.07
C THR A 9 9.66 -7.59 17.24
N PRO A 10 9.09 -8.67 17.81
CA PRO A 10 8.91 -9.93 17.07
C PRO A 10 8.07 -9.75 15.80
N PRO A 11 8.38 -10.45 14.70
CA PRO A 11 7.60 -10.41 13.47
C PRO A 11 6.10 -10.61 13.66
N GLU A 12 5.71 -11.52 14.56
CA GLU A 12 4.32 -11.84 14.88
C GLU A 12 3.60 -10.63 15.51
N THR A 13 4.29 -9.90 16.39
CA THR A 13 3.76 -8.68 17.01
C THR A 13 3.60 -7.55 15.99
N LEU A 14 4.52 -7.44 15.03
CA LEU A 14 4.42 -6.46 13.94
C LEU A 14 3.22 -6.75 13.05
N VAL A 15 3.05 -8.01 12.62
CA VAL A 15 1.92 -8.41 11.79
C VAL A 15 0.61 -8.31 12.56
N ALA A 16 0.54 -8.74 13.82
CA ALA A 16 -0.66 -8.56 14.65
C ALA A 16 -1.03 -7.08 14.76
N SER A 17 -0.05 -6.19 14.97
CA SER A 17 -0.28 -4.74 15.00
C SER A 17 -0.80 -4.20 13.66
N LEU A 18 -0.31 -4.71 12.53
CA LEU A 18 -0.84 -4.37 11.21
C LEU A 18 -2.28 -4.85 11.05
N VAL A 19 -2.59 -6.09 11.42
CA VAL A 19 -3.95 -6.63 11.35
C VAL A 19 -4.90 -5.78 12.19
N THR A 20 -4.54 -5.45 13.43
CA THR A 20 -5.32 -4.55 14.29
C THR A 20 -5.48 -3.16 13.68
N LEU A 21 -4.43 -2.63 13.05
CA LEU A 21 -4.50 -1.32 12.39
C LEU A 21 -5.48 -1.34 11.21
N LEU A 22 -5.43 -2.36 10.37
CA LEU A 22 -6.25 -2.44 9.16
C LEU A 22 -7.69 -2.81 9.47
N ASP A 23 -7.95 -3.36 10.66
CA ASP A 23 -9.30 -3.61 11.11
C ASP A 23 -10.10 -2.32 11.33
N VAL A 24 -11.42 -2.43 11.18
CA VAL A 24 -12.34 -1.32 11.39
C VAL A 24 -13.41 -1.73 12.38
N GLU A 25 -13.74 -0.85 13.32
CA GLU A 25 -14.85 -1.05 14.25
C GLU A 25 -16.15 -0.59 13.58
N GLU A 26 -17.20 -1.40 13.62
CA GLU A 26 -18.53 -0.94 13.22
C GLU A 26 -19.14 -0.11 14.35
N ILE A 27 -19.50 1.14 14.04
CA ILE A 27 -20.10 2.06 15.01
C ILE A 27 -21.60 2.25 14.77
N ASP A 28 -22.07 2.04 13.53
CA ASP A 28 -23.47 1.96 13.13
C ASP A 28 -23.56 1.23 11.77
N THR A 29 -24.77 0.99 11.28
CA THR A 29 -25.02 0.39 9.96
C THR A 29 -24.31 1.17 8.87
N ASP A 30 -23.43 0.49 8.13
CA ASP A 30 -22.62 1.07 7.05
C ASP A 30 -21.74 2.26 7.52
N LEU A 31 -21.40 2.32 8.81
CA LEU A 31 -20.55 3.35 9.39
C LEU A 31 -19.48 2.71 10.29
N PHE A 32 -18.22 2.93 9.93
CA PHE A 32 -17.08 2.28 10.58
C PHE A 32 -16.05 3.30 11.08
N ARG A 33 -15.23 2.89 12.05
CA ARG A 33 -14.12 3.63 12.62
C ARG A 33 -12.83 2.84 12.46
N GLY A 34 -11.87 3.39 11.70
CA GLY A 34 -10.52 2.84 11.61
C GLY A 34 -9.59 3.46 12.65
N ALA A 35 -8.73 2.62 13.23
CA ALA A 35 -7.73 3.03 14.20
C ALA A 35 -6.63 3.90 13.55
N ARG A 36 -5.94 4.66 14.41
CA ARG A 36 -4.73 5.42 14.06
C ARG A 36 -3.48 4.55 14.19
N GLN A 37 -2.42 4.89 13.45
CA GLN A 37 -1.14 4.20 13.63
C GLN A 37 -0.57 4.53 15.02
N PRO A 38 -0.22 3.52 15.85
CA PRO A 38 0.49 3.77 17.10
C PRO A 38 1.82 4.50 16.83
N GLY A 39 2.00 5.65 17.49
CA GLY A 39 3.15 6.53 17.26
C GLY A 39 3.19 7.19 15.88
N GLY A 40 2.10 7.16 15.11
CA GLY A 40 1.96 7.91 13.86
C GLY A 40 2.08 9.42 14.11
N VAL A 41 2.82 10.11 13.24
CA VAL A 41 3.04 11.56 13.32
C VAL A 41 2.79 12.17 11.95
N GLY A 42 2.04 13.27 11.93
CA GLY A 42 1.77 14.03 10.72
C GLY A 42 0.69 13.37 9.88
N ARG A 43 1.03 13.02 8.63
CA ARG A 43 0.04 12.55 7.66
C ARG A 43 -0.20 11.06 7.78
N VAL A 44 -1.47 10.66 7.68
CA VAL A 44 -1.83 9.24 7.55
C VAL A 44 -1.28 8.69 6.25
N PHE A 45 -0.71 7.48 6.31
CA PHE A 45 -0.25 6.76 5.12
C PHE A 45 -1.43 6.38 4.20
N GLY A 46 -1.32 6.65 2.90
CA GLY A 46 -2.41 6.44 1.93
C GLY A 46 -2.91 4.99 1.90
N GLY A 47 -1.97 4.02 1.88
CA GLY A 47 -2.29 2.61 1.95
C GLY A 47 -3.11 2.19 3.17
N GLN A 48 -2.93 2.85 4.33
CA GLN A 48 -3.80 2.60 5.50
C GLN A 48 -5.23 3.03 5.23
N VAL A 49 -5.43 4.22 4.66
CA VAL A 49 -6.77 4.75 4.37
C VAL A 49 -7.50 3.86 3.36
N ILE A 50 -6.80 3.41 2.31
CA ILE A 50 -7.40 2.51 1.29
C ILE A 50 -7.73 1.15 1.90
N ALA A 51 -6.81 0.55 2.66
CA ALA A 51 -7.01 -0.78 3.24
C ALA A 51 -8.17 -0.81 4.25
N GLN A 52 -8.25 0.19 5.13
CA GLN A 52 -9.38 0.33 6.06
C GLN A 52 -10.70 0.63 5.32
N ALA A 53 -10.67 1.45 4.26
CA ALA A 53 -11.85 1.69 3.43
C ALA A 53 -12.33 0.42 2.73
N LEU A 54 -11.41 -0.41 2.22
CA LEU A 54 -11.71 -1.72 1.64
C LEU A 54 -12.32 -2.65 2.69
N GLN A 55 -11.77 -2.70 3.90
CA GLN A 55 -12.34 -3.49 5.01
C GLN A 55 -13.77 -3.06 5.36
N ALA A 56 -14.05 -1.76 5.42
CA ALA A 56 -15.41 -1.26 5.63
C ALA A 56 -16.37 -1.70 4.51
N ALA A 57 -15.93 -1.61 3.24
CA ALA A 57 -16.72 -2.05 2.10
C ALA A 57 -16.95 -3.57 2.10
N GLN A 58 -15.92 -4.36 2.43
CA GLN A 58 -15.99 -5.82 2.56
C GLN A 58 -16.98 -6.24 3.65
N ARG A 59 -16.93 -5.63 4.83
CA ARG A 59 -17.89 -5.91 5.93
C ARG A 59 -19.33 -5.57 5.59
N SER A 60 -19.55 -4.58 4.72
CA SER A 60 -20.89 -4.23 4.23
C SER A 60 -21.41 -5.14 3.09
N THR A 61 -20.66 -6.18 2.70
CA THR A 61 -20.96 -7.01 1.53
C THR A 61 -20.89 -8.50 1.88
N GLU A 62 -21.98 -9.20 1.62
CA GLU A 62 -22.10 -10.64 1.90
C GLU A 62 -22.01 -11.47 0.61
N GLY A 63 -21.31 -12.61 0.68
CA GLY A 63 -21.26 -13.61 -0.40
C GLY A 63 -20.55 -13.16 -1.68
N LYS A 64 -19.89 -12.00 -1.69
CA LYS A 64 -19.15 -11.45 -2.83
C LYS A 64 -17.78 -10.95 -2.40
N ALA A 65 -16.78 -11.16 -3.23
CA ALA A 65 -15.39 -10.79 -2.95
C ALA A 65 -14.99 -9.54 -3.75
N ALA A 66 -14.19 -8.64 -3.16
CA ALA A 66 -13.78 -7.39 -3.79
C ALA A 66 -12.84 -7.64 -4.99
N HIS A 67 -13.25 -7.33 -6.21
CA HIS A 67 -12.42 -7.53 -7.40
C HIS A 67 -11.83 -6.23 -7.95
N SER A 68 -12.32 -5.07 -7.52
CA SER A 68 -11.67 -3.79 -7.82
C SER A 68 -11.98 -2.71 -6.80
N LEU A 69 -11.10 -1.70 -6.74
CA LEU A 69 -11.35 -0.42 -6.10
C LEU A 69 -10.72 0.72 -6.87
N HIS A 70 -11.32 1.90 -6.74
CA HIS A 70 -10.84 3.17 -7.27
C HIS A 70 -11.00 4.25 -6.21
N ALA A 71 -9.93 4.93 -5.86
CA ALA A 71 -9.93 5.94 -4.80
C ALA A 71 -9.30 7.25 -5.24
N TYR A 72 -9.83 8.36 -4.73
CA TYR A 72 -9.24 9.69 -4.85
C TYR A 72 -8.90 10.26 -3.47
N PHE A 73 -7.65 10.66 -3.29
CA PHE A 73 -7.18 11.37 -2.11
C PHE A 73 -7.46 12.87 -2.26
N MET A 74 -8.31 13.40 -1.40
CA MET A 74 -8.74 14.81 -1.47
C MET A 74 -7.95 15.68 -0.50
N ARG A 75 -7.60 15.14 0.67
CA ARG A 75 -6.93 15.87 1.76
C ARG A 75 -5.96 14.95 2.49
N PRO A 76 -4.87 15.50 3.05
CA PRO A 76 -4.02 14.71 3.94
C PRO A 76 -4.80 14.32 5.19
N GLY A 77 -4.78 13.02 5.53
CA GLY A 77 -5.20 12.58 6.85
C GLY A 77 -4.23 13.06 7.93
N ASP A 78 -4.67 13.08 9.19
CA ASP A 78 -3.93 13.49 10.37
C ASP A 78 -3.89 12.33 11.38
N GLU A 79 -2.68 11.85 11.72
CA GLU A 79 -2.46 10.70 12.62
C GLU A 79 -2.90 10.95 14.07
N ASN A 80 -3.30 12.18 14.41
CA ASN A 80 -3.88 12.49 15.72
C ASN A 80 -5.34 12.08 15.87
N PHE A 81 -6.03 11.77 14.76
CA PHE A 81 -7.46 11.48 14.76
C PHE A 81 -7.75 10.10 14.13
N PRO A 82 -8.75 9.34 14.62
CA PRO A 82 -9.25 8.17 13.91
C PRO A 82 -9.92 8.57 12.59
N ILE A 83 -10.16 7.59 11.73
CA ILE A 83 -10.85 7.81 10.45
C ILE A 83 -12.24 7.19 10.51
N ILE A 84 -13.25 7.95 10.11
CA ILE A 84 -14.63 7.46 9.96
C ILE A 84 -14.84 7.07 8.50
N TYR A 85 -15.32 5.85 8.27
CA TYR A 85 -15.64 5.32 6.95
C TYR A 85 -17.14 5.15 6.83
N ARG A 86 -17.79 5.99 6.04
CA ARG A 86 -19.21 5.84 5.70
C ARG A 86 -19.33 5.08 4.39
N VAL A 87 -20.01 3.95 4.42
CA VAL A 87 -20.31 3.14 3.25
C VAL A 87 -21.69 3.52 2.70
N VAL A 88 -21.80 3.54 1.38
CA VAL A 88 -23.05 3.69 0.63
C VAL A 88 -23.15 2.51 -0.31
N ARG A 89 -24.29 1.80 -0.24
CA ARG A 89 -24.59 0.65 -1.09
C ARG A 89 -25.18 1.12 -2.41
N ASP A 90 -24.31 1.59 -3.30
CA ASP A 90 -24.74 2.18 -4.58
C ASP A 90 -25.43 1.14 -5.50
N PHE A 91 -25.05 -0.14 -5.41
CA PHE A 91 -25.68 -1.22 -6.18
C PHE A 91 -25.60 -2.58 -5.46
N GLU A 92 -26.67 -3.37 -5.56
CA GLU A 92 -26.74 -4.76 -5.08
C GLU A 92 -27.49 -5.63 -6.09
N GLY A 93 -26.75 -6.50 -6.78
CA GLY A 93 -27.28 -7.44 -7.75
C GLY A 93 -26.99 -8.89 -7.38
N LYS A 94 -27.41 -9.81 -8.24
CA LYS A 94 -27.15 -11.25 -8.06
C LYS A 94 -25.65 -11.55 -8.03
N SER A 95 -24.93 -11.15 -9.08
CA SER A 95 -23.50 -11.45 -9.23
C SER A 95 -22.61 -10.32 -8.74
N PHE A 96 -23.03 -9.07 -8.89
CA PHE A 96 -22.19 -7.90 -8.58
C PHE A 96 -22.79 -7.02 -7.48
N ALA A 97 -21.93 -6.36 -6.72
CA ALA A 97 -22.29 -5.30 -5.80
C ALA A 97 -21.29 -4.14 -5.90
N THR A 98 -21.75 -2.92 -5.67
CA THR A 98 -20.90 -1.73 -5.66
C THR A 98 -21.09 -0.99 -4.34
N ARG A 99 -19.97 -0.66 -3.70
CA ARG A 99 -19.91 0.12 -2.46
C ARG A 99 -19.10 1.37 -2.69
N ARG A 100 -19.62 2.51 -2.25
CA ARG A 100 -18.87 3.75 -2.17
C ARG A 100 -18.55 4.06 -0.73
N VAL A 101 -17.29 4.34 -0.45
CA VAL A 101 -16.77 4.63 0.88
C VAL A 101 -16.26 6.07 0.92
N ILE A 102 -16.76 6.82 1.89
CA ILE A 102 -16.31 8.19 2.18
C ILE A 102 -15.52 8.11 3.48
N ALA A 103 -14.19 8.24 3.38
CA ALA A 103 -13.31 8.32 4.54
C ALA A 103 -13.24 9.77 5.01
N MET A 104 -13.44 10.00 6.31
CA MET A 104 -13.59 11.33 6.89
C MET A 104 -12.78 11.48 8.17
N GLN A 105 -12.26 12.69 8.37
CA GLN A 105 -11.72 13.14 9.65
C GLN A 105 -12.30 14.51 10.00
N ARG A 106 -12.76 14.67 11.24
CA ARG A 106 -13.35 15.94 11.74
C ARG A 106 -14.44 16.50 10.81
N GLY A 107 -15.30 15.63 10.30
CA GLY A 107 -16.41 16.00 9.40
C GLY A 107 -16.00 16.34 7.97
N GLN A 108 -14.73 16.21 7.59
CA GLN A 108 -14.24 16.52 6.24
C GLN A 108 -13.82 15.24 5.51
N PRO A 109 -14.30 15.01 4.27
CA PRO A 109 -13.81 13.91 3.44
C PRO A 109 -12.31 14.03 3.15
N ILE A 110 -11.57 12.97 3.41
CA ILE A 110 -10.14 12.84 3.08
C ILE A 110 -9.92 11.93 1.87
N LEU A 111 -10.81 10.94 1.67
CA LEU A 111 -10.77 10.01 0.55
C LEU A 111 -12.18 9.58 0.15
N ASN A 112 -12.41 9.45 -1.15
CA ASN A 112 -13.59 8.81 -1.73
C ASN A 112 -13.11 7.56 -2.47
N MET A 113 -13.75 6.43 -2.21
CA MET A 113 -13.46 5.17 -2.87
C MET A 113 -14.74 4.54 -3.40
N ALA A 114 -14.70 3.94 -4.59
CA ALA A 114 -15.69 2.98 -5.05
C ALA A 114 -15.02 1.61 -5.13
N ALA A 115 -15.67 0.58 -4.60
CA ALA A 115 -15.24 -0.80 -4.66
C ALA A 115 -16.33 -1.67 -5.28
N SER A 116 -15.91 -2.59 -6.15
CA SER A 116 -16.80 -3.54 -6.82
C SER A 116 -16.52 -4.96 -6.33
N PHE A 117 -17.60 -5.71 -6.16
CA PHE A 117 -17.61 -7.04 -5.57
C PHE A 117 -18.33 -8.00 -6.50
N GLN A 118 -17.86 -9.25 -6.55
CA GLN A 118 -18.44 -10.28 -7.40
C GLN A 118 -18.55 -11.61 -6.64
N THR A 119 -19.61 -12.36 -6.92
CA THR A 119 -19.70 -13.79 -6.55
C THR A 119 -18.61 -14.57 -7.28
N PRO A 120 -17.84 -15.45 -6.62
CA PRO A 120 -16.86 -16.31 -7.29
C PRO A 120 -17.50 -17.12 -8.43
N GLU A 121 -16.86 -17.14 -9.59
CA GLU A 121 -17.34 -17.82 -10.81
C GLU A 121 -16.16 -18.23 -11.70
N GLU A 122 -16.29 -19.34 -12.43
CA GLU A 122 -15.32 -19.75 -13.45
C GLU A 122 -15.51 -18.97 -14.76
N GLY A 123 -14.46 -18.84 -15.56
CA GLY A 123 -14.53 -18.10 -16.81
C GLY A 123 -13.34 -18.29 -17.74
N LEU A 124 -13.26 -17.45 -18.77
CA LEU A 124 -12.12 -17.41 -19.68
C LEU A 124 -10.88 -16.89 -18.94
N HIS A 125 -9.73 -17.50 -19.20
CA HIS A 125 -8.50 -17.18 -18.47
C HIS A 125 -7.31 -16.92 -19.41
N HIS A 126 -6.64 -15.79 -19.22
CA HIS A 126 -5.31 -15.47 -19.73
C HIS A 126 -4.66 -14.46 -18.79
N GLN A 127 -3.32 -14.37 -18.80
CA GLN A 127 -2.58 -13.34 -18.07
C GLN A 127 -1.28 -13.01 -18.81
N ASP A 128 -0.70 -11.85 -18.49
CA ASP A 128 0.68 -11.54 -18.86
C ASP A 128 1.66 -12.48 -18.13
N ALA A 129 2.80 -12.76 -18.76
CA ALA A 129 3.86 -13.52 -18.12
C ALA A 129 4.54 -12.70 -17.02
N MET A 130 4.84 -13.35 -15.88
CA MET A 130 5.68 -12.74 -14.84
C MET A 130 7.07 -12.43 -15.41
N PRO A 131 7.62 -11.22 -15.19
CA PRO A 131 8.96 -10.89 -15.66
C PRO A 131 10.04 -11.71 -14.97
N GLU A 132 11.11 -12.06 -15.70
CA GLU A 132 12.25 -12.76 -15.12
C GLU A 132 13.02 -11.86 -14.16
N VAL A 133 13.04 -12.24 -12.88
CA VAL A 133 13.77 -11.56 -11.82
C VAL A 133 14.43 -12.58 -10.88
N PRO A 134 15.52 -12.21 -10.18
CA PRO A 134 16.09 -13.03 -9.13
C PRO A 134 15.05 -13.41 -8.06
N SER A 135 15.20 -14.63 -7.53
CA SER A 135 14.44 -15.11 -6.37
C SER A 135 14.64 -14.18 -5.16
N PRO A 136 13.60 -13.99 -4.32
CA PRO A 136 13.72 -13.15 -3.12
C PRO A 136 14.81 -13.64 -2.17
N ASP A 137 15.10 -14.95 -2.13
CA ASP A 137 16.01 -15.57 -1.15
C ASP A 137 17.45 -15.02 -1.21
N GLY A 138 17.89 -14.56 -2.39
CA GLY A 138 19.22 -13.97 -2.60
C GLY A 138 19.28 -12.43 -2.51
N LEU A 139 18.15 -11.77 -2.25
CA LEU A 139 18.06 -10.31 -2.23
C LEU A 139 18.12 -9.75 -0.80
N LEU A 140 18.74 -8.58 -0.66
CA LEU A 140 18.73 -7.86 0.61
C LEU A 140 17.37 -7.21 0.85
N THR A 141 16.95 -7.20 2.11
CA THR A 141 15.75 -6.46 2.53
C THR A 141 16.03 -4.95 2.55
N GLU A 142 14.99 -4.13 2.40
CA GLU A 142 15.10 -2.69 2.62
C GLU A 142 15.66 -2.37 4.01
N GLN A 143 15.31 -3.16 5.03
CA GLN A 143 15.81 -2.96 6.38
C GLN A 143 17.33 -3.19 6.45
N GLN A 144 17.85 -4.24 5.80
CA GLN A 144 19.29 -4.50 5.69
C GLN A 144 20.00 -3.40 4.88
N LEU A 145 19.38 -2.93 3.80
CA LEU A 145 19.92 -1.83 2.99
C LEU A 145 19.97 -0.51 3.78
N ARG A 146 18.95 -0.22 4.60
CA ARG A 146 18.91 0.92 5.51
C ARG A 146 19.97 0.81 6.60
N ALA A 147 20.14 -0.37 7.20
CA ALA A 147 21.18 -0.63 8.19
C ALA A 147 22.58 -0.34 7.62
N LYS A 148 22.86 -0.75 6.37
CA LYS A 148 24.13 -0.44 5.68
C LYS A 148 24.35 1.05 5.41
N ALA A 149 23.29 1.86 5.38
CA ALA A 149 23.36 3.29 5.10
C ALA A 149 23.26 4.17 6.37
N ILE A 150 23.23 3.57 7.56
CA ILE A 150 22.89 4.27 8.81
C ILE A 150 23.85 5.40 9.16
N ASP A 151 25.12 5.27 8.80
CA ASP A 151 26.15 6.28 9.10
C ASP A 151 25.90 7.60 8.35
N ALA A 152 25.21 7.55 7.22
CA ALA A 152 24.81 8.74 6.46
C ALA A 152 23.51 9.39 7.00
N ILE A 153 22.89 8.82 8.04
CA ILE A 153 21.65 9.31 8.64
C ILE A 153 21.96 10.08 9.94
N PRO A 154 21.42 11.31 10.10
CA PRO A 154 21.53 12.05 11.36
C PRO A 154 21.03 11.22 12.55
N GLU A 155 21.77 11.25 13.66
CA GLU A 155 21.52 10.41 14.85
C GLU A 155 20.05 10.43 15.31
N LYS A 156 19.46 11.62 15.40
CA LYS A 156 18.05 11.84 15.77
C LYS A 156 17.01 11.17 14.86
N MET A 157 17.41 10.70 13.67
CA MET A 157 16.52 10.05 12.69
C MET A 157 16.79 8.54 12.55
N ARG A 158 17.84 8.01 13.20
CA ARG A 158 18.29 6.62 13.02
C ARG A 158 17.24 5.61 13.46
N ASP A 159 16.61 5.82 14.62
CA ASP A 159 15.57 4.93 15.14
C ASP A 159 14.37 4.83 14.18
N ALA A 160 13.89 5.98 13.67
CA ALA A 160 12.80 6.03 12.71
C ALA A 160 13.20 5.38 11.37
N PHE A 161 14.46 5.53 10.95
CA PHE A 161 14.98 4.97 9.72
C PHE A 161 15.11 3.44 9.75
N LEU A 162 15.52 2.88 10.90
CA LEU A 162 15.72 1.46 11.14
C LEU A 162 14.53 0.73 11.77
N ARG A 163 13.43 1.45 12.02
CA ARG A 163 12.21 0.87 12.60
C ARG A 163 11.76 -0.35 11.80
N PRO A 164 11.55 -1.51 12.47
CA PRO A 164 11.06 -2.70 11.79
C PRO A 164 9.65 -2.46 11.22
N ARG A 165 9.31 -3.20 10.18
CA ARG A 165 8.06 -3.04 9.43
C ARG A 165 7.34 -4.38 9.32
N PRO A 166 5.99 -4.39 9.34
CA PRO A 166 5.22 -5.62 9.18
C PRO A 166 5.30 -6.18 7.75
N ILE A 167 5.59 -5.31 6.77
CA ILE A 167 5.84 -5.69 5.39
C ILE A 167 7.35 -5.65 5.14
N GLU A 168 7.91 -6.80 4.81
CA GLU A 168 9.28 -6.91 4.30
C GLU A 168 9.28 -6.62 2.80
N ILE A 169 10.25 -5.82 2.35
CA ILE A 169 10.44 -5.50 0.93
C ILE A 169 11.88 -5.86 0.56
N ARG A 170 12.06 -6.59 -0.54
CA ARG A 170 13.35 -6.91 -1.16
C ARG A 170 13.39 -6.34 -2.57
N PRO A 171 14.01 -5.16 -2.78
CA PRO A 171 14.11 -4.59 -4.12
C PRO A 171 15.02 -5.45 -4.99
N VAL A 172 14.55 -5.78 -6.20
CA VAL A 172 15.34 -6.51 -7.20
C VAL A 172 16.55 -5.67 -7.64
N ARG A 173 16.36 -4.34 -7.72
CA ARG A 173 17.41 -3.37 -7.98
C ARG A 173 17.44 -2.34 -6.85
N PRO A 174 18.28 -2.54 -5.83
CA PRO A 174 18.45 -1.60 -4.73
C PRO A 174 18.87 -0.23 -5.25
N ARG A 175 18.32 0.84 -4.66
CA ARG A 175 18.63 2.23 -5.02
C ARG A 175 19.03 3.02 -3.78
N ASN A 176 19.89 4.01 -3.97
CA ASN A 176 20.27 4.91 -2.90
C ASN A 176 19.20 6.01 -2.72
N TRP A 177 18.48 5.96 -1.60
CA TRP A 177 17.43 6.93 -1.28
C TRP A 177 17.96 8.31 -0.88
N LEU A 178 19.22 8.39 -0.43
CA LEU A 178 19.88 9.63 0.00
C LEU A 178 20.49 10.38 -1.18
N GLN A 179 20.92 9.63 -2.19
CA GLN A 179 21.53 10.15 -3.41
C GLN A 179 20.85 9.52 -4.63
N PRO A 180 19.59 9.90 -4.91
CA PRO A 180 18.89 9.37 -6.08
C PRO A 180 19.60 9.80 -7.36
N VAL A 181 19.81 8.84 -8.26
CA VAL A 181 20.37 9.06 -9.60
C VAL A 181 19.30 8.77 -10.64
N LYS A 182 19.45 9.35 -11.83
CA LYS A 182 18.54 9.08 -12.95
C LYS A 182 18.62 7.62 -13.36
N GLY A 183 17.49 7.05 -13.75
CA GLY A 183 17.40 5.68 -14.25
C GLY A 183 16.14 5.45 -15.07
N GLU A 184 15.92 4.21 -15.48
CA GLU A 184 14.73 3.82 -16.24
C GLU A 184 13.46 3.92 -15.37
N PRO A 185 12.29 4.22 -15.96
CA PRO A 185 11.04 4.43 -15.23
C PRO A 185 10.39 3.10 -14.80
N PHE A 186 11.15 2.20 -14.17
CA PHE A 186 10.59 0.97 -13.62
C PHE A 186 11.27 0.54 -12.33
N HIS A 187 10.54 -0.23 -11.55
CA HIS A 187 10.97 -0.73 -10.26
C HIS A 187 10.33 -2.08 -9.99
N GLN A 188 11.12 -3.02 -9.48
CA GLN A 188 10.64 -4.35 -9.12
C GLN A 188 11.10 -4.68 -7.71
N SER A 189 10.18 -5.17 -6.88
CA SER A 189 10.45 -5.56 -5.51
C SER A 189 9.60 -6.76 -5.12
N TRP A 190 10.20 -7.70 -4.40
CA TRP A 190 9.45 -8.72 -3.69
C TRP A 190 8.94 -8.13 -2.37
N PHE A 191 7.75 -8.52 -1.94
CA PHE A 191 7.22 -8.16 -0.64
C PHE A 191 6.37 -9.27 -0.03
N ARG A 192 6.25 -9.26 1.29
CA ARG A 192 5.32 -10.09 2.08
C ARG A 192 5.20 -9.57 3.52
N CYS A 193 4.18 -10.02 4.25
CA CYS A 193 4.18 -9.93 5.71
C CYS A 193 5.34 -10.73 6.31
N VAL A 194 5.94 -10.20 7.38
CA VAL A 194 7.10 -10.82 8.06
C VAL A 194 6.74 -12.06 8.89
N ALA A 195 5.45 -12.30 9.13
CA ALA A 195 4.91 -13.41 9.89
C ALA A 195 3.57 -13.87 9.27
N PRO A 196 3.08 -15.08 9.62
CA PRO A 196 1.82 -15.61 9.11
C PRO A 196 0.61 -14.70 9.40
N LEU A 197 -0.32 -14.66 8.46
CA LEU A 197 -1.61 -14.00 8.58
C LEU A 197 -2.72 -15.05 8.85
N PRO A 198 -3.83 -14.65 9.49
CA PRO A 198 -5.05 -15.46 9.52
C PRO A 198 -5.52 -15.84 8.12
N ASP A 199 -6.16 -17.01 8.00
CA ASP A 199 -6.73 -17.53 6.74
C ASP A 199 -8.04 -16.82 6.37
N ASP A 200 -7.95 -15.51 6.13
CA ASP A 200 -9.05 -14.65 5.72
C ASP A 200 -8.71 -13.93 4.39
N PRO A 201 -9.34 -14.32 3.26
CA PRO A 201 -9.12 -13.67 1.97
C PRO A 201 -9.37 -12.16 1.97
N ALA A 202 -10.33 -11.68 2.77
CA ALA A 202 -10.66 -10.26 2.87
C ALA A 202 -9.50 -9.47 3.53
N LEU A 203 -8.87 -10.06 4.55
CA LEU A 203 -7.68 -9.51 5.19
C LEU A 203 -6.48 -9.49 4.23
N HIS A 204 -6.24 -10.57 3.48
CA HIS A 204 -5.14 -10.59 2.49
C HIS A 204 -5.32 -9.51 1.41
N ARG A 205 -6.54 -9.27 0.94
CA ARG A 205 -6.86 -8.16 0.01
C ARG A 205 -6.62 -6.79 0.64
N ALA A 206 -6.96 -6.61 1.91
CA ALA A 206 -6.67 -5.38 2.65
C ALA A 206 -5.15 -5.15 2.83
N VAL A 207 -4.39 -6.20 3.14
CA VAL A 207 -2.92 -6.12 3.26
C VAL A 207 -2.26 -5.80 1.91
N LEU A 208 -2.72 -6.39 0.80
CA LEU A 208 -2.22 -6.03 -0.53
C LEU A 208 -2.55 -4.58 -0.85
N ALA A 209 -3.77 -4.12 -0.57
CA ALA A 209 -4.15 -2.71 -0.75
C ALA A 209 -3.23 -1.77 0.06
N TYR A 210 -2.91 -2.12 1.31
CA TYR A 210 -1.95 -1.39 2.13
C TYR A 210 -0.54 -1.37 1.52
N ALA A 211 -0.02 -2.52 1.09
CA ALA A 211 1.33 -2.67 0.56
C ALA A 211 1.51 -2.00 -0.81
N SER A 212 0.45 -1.97 -1.63
CA SER A 212 0.47 -1.45 -3.00
C SER A 212 0.85 0.04 -3.10
N ASP A 213 0.67 0.81 -2.02
CA ASP A 213 0.96 2.25 -1.94
C ASP A 213 2.38 2.56 -1.38
N MET A 214 3.20 1.54 -1.05
CA MET A 214 4.51 1.77 -0.42
C MET A 214 5.63 2.25 -1.37
N SER A 215 5.60 1.86 -2.64
CA SER A 215 6.71 2.12 -3.58
C SER A 215 6.26 2.65 -4.95
N LEU A 216 4.97 2.55 -5.28
CA LEU A 216 4.45 2.77 -6.63
C LEU A 216 4.74 4.17 -7.16
N MET A 217 4.31 5.23 -6.45
CA MET A 217 4.52 6.63 -6.85
C MET A 217 5.99 6.99 -7.11
N GLY A 218 6.92 6.35 -6.39
CA GLY A 218 8.36 6.60 -6.55
C GLY A 218 8.92 6.19 -7.91
N THR A 219 8.18 5.39 -8.70
CA THR A 219 8.60 4.90 -10.03
C THR A 219 8.69 6.03 -11.06
N SER A 220 7.75 6.97 -11.02
CA SER A 220 7.77 8.17 -11.88
C SER A 220 8.88 9.16 -11.52
N MET A 221 9.48 9.06 -10.34
CA MET A 221 10.55 9.96 -9.89
C MET A 221 11.95 9.53 -10.37
N ILE A 222 12.09 8.27 -10.77
CA ILE A 222 13.38 7.65 -11.14
C ILE A 222 14.06 8.34 -12.32
N PRO A 223 13.38 8.63 -13.44
CA PRO A 223 14.04 9.26 -14.60
C PRO A 223 14.61 10.65 -14.30
N HIS A 224 14.14 11.27 -13.23
CA HIS A 224 14.51 12.62 -12.83
C HIS A 224 15.60 12.65 -11.75
N GLY A 225 15.98 11.49 -11.19
CA GLY A 225 16.99 11.42 -10.13
C GLY A 225 16.56 12.16 -8.86
N VAL A 226 15.27 12.05 -8.51
CA VAL A 226 14.71 12.65 -7.29
C VAL A 226 13.93 11.60 -6.51
N GLY A 227 13.71 11.84 -5.21
CA GLY A 227 12.92 11.00 -4.32
C GLY A 227 12.09 11.82 -3.34
N PHE A 228 11.31 11.15 -2.49
CA PHE A 228 10.42 11.80 -1.52
C PHE A 228 11.16 12.73 -0.53
N THR A 229 12.43 12.46 -0.28
CA THR A 229 13.29 13.23 0.64
C THR A 229 14.14 14.28 -0.07
N THR A 230 14.10 14.35 -1.41
CA THR A 230 14.84 15.38 -2.16
C THR A 230 14.32 16.76 -1.78
N LYS A 231 15.22 17.67 -1.40
CA LYS A 231 14.89 19.04 -0.99
C LYS A 231 14.05 19.73 -2.08
N GLY A 232 12.94 20.35 -1.66
CA GLY A 232 12.02 21.05 -2.55
C GLY A 232 10.97 20.17 -3.24
N MET A 233 11.00 18.85 -3.05
CA MET A 233 9.96 17.98 -3.56
C MET A 233 8.68 18.08 -2.71
N GLN A 234 7.57 18.37 -3.37
CA GLN A 234 6.22 18.23 -2.84
C GLN A 234 5.55 17.04 -3.52
N CYS A 235 5.34 15.96 -2.75
CA CYS A 235 4.72 14.73 -3.23
C CYS A 235 3.38 14.45 -2.54
N ALA A 236 2.41 13.91 -3.27
CA ALA A 236 1.14 13.42 -2.74
C ALA A 236 0.48 12.47 -3.74
N SER A 237 -0.06 11.35 -3.28
CA SER A 237 -0.94 10.50 -4.07
C SER A 237 -2.21 11.27 -4.43
N LEU A 238 -2.67 11.22 -5.68
CA LEU A 238 -3.91 11.87 -6.13
C LEU A 238 -5.05 10.86 -6.19
N ASP A 239 -4.77 9.70 -6.78
CA ASP A 239 -5.66 8.56 -6.84
C ASP A 239 -4.93 7.25 -6.51
N HIS A 240 -5.68 6.16 -6.49
CA HIS A 240 -5.14 4.81 -6.44
C HIS A 240 -6.23 3.82 -6.88
N SER A 241 -5.91 2.93 -7.81
CA SER A 241 -6.83 1.90 -8.30
C SER A 241 -6.18 0.53 -8.24
N ILE A 242 -6.95 -0.48 -7.82
CA ILE A 242 -6.52 -1.87 -7.74
C ILE A 242 -7.58 -2.75 -8.41
N TRP A 243 -7.13 -3.69 -9.21
CA TRP A 243 -7.92 -4.81 -9.71
C TRP A 243 -7.34 -6.09 -9.13
N LEU A 244 -8.16 -6.87 -8.43
CA LEU A 244 -7.81 -8.10 -7.75
C LEU A 244 -8.34 -9.27 -8.58
N HIS A 245 -7.44 -10.06 -9.14
CA HIS A 245 -7.77 -11.05 -10.17
C HIS A 245 -7.97 -12.45 -9.59
N GLU A 246 -7.14 -12.82 -8.62
CA GLU A 246 -7.02 -14.17 -8.09
C GLU A 246 -6.85 -14.12 -6.56
N ASP A 247 -7.09 -15.24 -5.90
CA ASP A 247 -6.76 -15.38 -4.48
C ASP A 247 -5.24 -15.58 -4.27
N PHE A 248 -4.77 -15.05 -3.15
CA PHE A 248 -3.36 -15.04 -2.78
C PHE A 248 -3.17 -14.94 -1.27
N ARG A 249 -1.93 -15.20 -0.86
CA ARG A 249 -1.45 -15.05 0.51
C ARG A 249 -0.47 -13.88 0.58
N ALA A 250 -0.81 -12.87 1.37
CA ALA A 250 0.03 -11.68 1.57
C ALA A 250 1.22 -11.92 2.54
N ASP A 251 1.23 -13.07 3.23
CA ASP A 251 2.35 -13.61 4.02
C ASP A 251 3.26 -14.55 3.22
N ASP A 252 2.91 -14.84 1.96
CA ASP A 252 3.79 -15.43 0.96
C ASP A 252 4.41 -14.36 0.06
N TRP A 253 5.49 -14.73 -0.64
CA TRP A 253 6.20 -13.81 -1.53
C TRP A 253 5.37 -13.39 -2.73
N LEU A 254 5.19 -12.07 -2.86
CA LEU A 254 4.58 -11.40 -4.00
C LEU A 254 5.62 -10.51 -4.70
N LEU A 255 5.72 -10.59 -6.02
CA LEU A 255 6.53 -9.69 -6.85
C LEU A 255 5.67 -8.51 -7.28
N TYR A 256 6.08 -7.30 -6.94
CA TYR A 256 5.49 -6.07 -7.47
C TYR A 256 6.36 -5.51 -8.59
N ALA A 257 5.91 -5.65 -9.84
CA ALA A 257 6.56 -5.09 -11.01
C ALA A 257 5.89 -3.77 -11.41
N MET A 258 6.59 -2.66 -11.24
CA MET A 258 6.07 -1.30 -11.43
C MET A 258 6.76 -0.60 -12.60
N ASP A 259 6.01 0.20 -13.34
CA ASP A 259 6.53 1.09 -14.38
C ASP A 259 5.85 2.47 -14.35
N SER A 260 6.48 3.45 -15.01
CA SER A 260 5.92 4.79 -15.18
C SER A 260 5.96 5.19 -16.66
N PRO A 261 4.82 5.10 -17.36
CA PRO A 261 4.77 5.43 -18.78
C PRO A 261 4.81 6.94 -19.05
N TRP A 262 4.54 7.79 -18.05
CA TRP A 262 4.41 9.22 -18.24
C TRP A 262 4.64 10.03 -16.96
N ALA A 263 5.34 11.16 -17.09
CA ALA A 263 5.42 12.21 -16.08
C ALA A 263 5.45 13.60 -16.75
N GLY A 264 4.68 14.54 -16.21
CA GLY A 264 4.54 15.89 -16.76
C GLY A 264 3.59 16.75 -15.93
N HIS A 265 3.65 18.06 -16.08
CA HIS A 265 2.77 19.01 -15.37
C HIS A 265 2.71 18.78 -13.85
N ALA A 266 3.87 18.48 -13.25
CA ALA A 266 4.05 18.13 -11.84
C ALA A 266 3.31 16.86 -11.39
N ARG A 267 2.97 15.95 -12.31
CA ARG A 267 2.34 14.66 -12.03
C ARG A 267 3.14 13.52 -12.64
N GLY A 268 2.98 12.33 -12.09
CA GLY A 268 3.59 11.10 -12.58
C GLY A 268 2.59 9.96 -12.53
N MET A 269 2.38 9.30 -13.66
CA MET A 269 1.55 8.10 -13.79
C MET A 269 2.41 6.87 -13.51
N ASN A 270 1.90 5.98 -12.67
CA ASN A 270 2.56 4.75 -12.27
C ASN A 270 1.59 3.59 -12.44
N ARG A 271 2.08 2.45 -12.88
CA ARG A 271 1.33 1.20 -12.92
C ARG A 271 2.13 0.13 -12.21
N GLY A 272 1.45 -0.93 -11.80
CA GLY A 272 2.16 -2.16 -11.46
C GLY A 272 1.31 -3.40 -11.55
N SER A 273 2.01 -4.51 -11.67
CA SER A 273 1.47 -5.87 -11.72
C SER A 273 2.05 -6.66 -10.56
N ILE A 274 1.18 -7.31 -9.80
CA ILE A 274 1.56 -8.09 -8.62
C ILE A 274 1.39 -9.56 -8.93
N PHE A 275 2.49 -10.31 -8.84
CA PHE A 275 2.54 -11.73 -9.12
C PHE A 275 2.86 -12.51 -7.85
N THR A 276 2.35 -13.74 -7.74
CA THR A 276 2.84 -14.71 -6.76
C THR A 276 4.19 -15.30 -7.20
N ARG A 277 4.90 -15.96 -6.27
CA ARG A 277 6.21 -16.58 -6.55
C ARG A 277 6.18 -17.60 -7.70
N ASP A 278 5.06 -18.27 -7.91
CA ASP A 278 4.79 -19.23 -9.00
C ASP A 278 4.36 -18.57 -10.32
N GLY A 279 4.24 -17.24 -10.37
CA GLY A 279 4.00 -16.48 -11.60
C GLY A 279 2.55 -16.15 -11.91
N ARG A 280 1.59 -16.44 -11.03
CA ARG A 280 0.18 -16.03 -11.24
C ARG A 280 0.03 -14.52 -11.04
N LEU A 281 -0.66 -13.85 -11.95
CA LEU A 281 -0.95 -12.42 -11.83
C LEU A 281 -2.16 -12.22 -10.91
N VAL A 282 -1.93 -11.75 -9.69
CA VAL A 282 -2.98 -11.67 -8.66
C VAL A 282 -3.59 -10.28 -8.51
N ALA A 283 -2.87 -9.23 -8.90
CA ALA A 283 -3.43 -7.87 -8.93
C ALA A 283 -2.76 -6.96 -9.96
N SER A 284 -3.51 -5.96 -10.42
CA SER A 284 -3.01 -4.81 -11.19
C SER A 284 -3.30 -3.52 -10.43
N VAL A 285 -2.38 -2.55 -10.50
CA VAL A 285 -2.45 -1.30 -9.76
C VAL A 285 -2.16 -0.13 -10.69
N ALA A 286 -2.85 0.99 -10.48
CA ALA A 286 -2.59 2.26 -11.16
C ALA A 286 -2.69 3.44 -10.18
N GLN A 287 -1.80 4.41 -10.33
CA GLN A 287 -1.75 5.60 -9.48
C GLN A 287 -1.10 6.78 -10.19
N GLU A 288 -1.78 7.92 -10.21
CA GLU A 288 -1.19 9.24 -10.46
C GLU A 288 -0.81 9.91 -9.14
N GLY A 289 0.41 10.43 -9.08
CA GLY A 289 0.92 11.19 -7.95
C GLY A 289 1.34 12.60 -8.36
N LEU A 290 1.15 13.57 -7.46
CA LEU A 290 1.82 14.86 -7.53
C LEU A 290 3.32 14.64 -7.26
N ILE A 291 4.17 15.10 -8.18
CA ILE A 291 5.64 15.10 -8.07
C ILE A 291 6.16 16.50 -8.41
N ARG A 292 5.83 17.47 -7.56
CA ARG A 292 6.14 18.88 -7.82
C ARG A 292 7.49 19.27 -7.23
N LYS A 293 8.39 19.78 -8.06
CA LYS A 293 9.59 20.48 -7.60
C LYS A 293 9.25 21.94 -7.32
N ARG A 294 9.40 22.39 -6.07
CA ARG A 294 9.32 23.80 -5.71
C ARG A 294 10.70 24.45 -5.84
N GLU A 295 10.71 25.72 -6.22
CA GLU A 295 11.89 26.56 -6.03
C GLU A 295 12.09 26.73 -4.52
N VAL A 296 13.33 26.51 -4.05
CA VAL A 296 13.73 26.59 -2.64
C VAL A 296 14.90 27.54 -2.51
#